data_AF-A0A1F9FGD0-F1
#
_entry.id   AF-A0A1F9FGD0-F1
#
_cell.length_a   1.000
_cell.length_b   1.000
_cell.length_c   1.000
_cell.angle_alpha   90.00
_cell.angle_beta   90.00
_cell.angle_gamma   90.00
#
_symmetry.space_group_name_H-M   'P 1'
#
loop_
_entity.id
_entity.type
_entity.pdbx_description
1 polymer ?
#
loop_
_entity_poly.entity_id
_entity_poly.type
_entity_poly.pdbx_seq_one_letter_code
_entity_poly.pdbx_strand_id
1 'polypeptide(L)' 'VNAAALVESALAPRALLEVLRAVEARLGRVRGQRDGARAVDLDLVFGLALVAPIVDPDVPHPRALARDFVVLPALQAL' A
#
# COMPACT_ATOMS: atom_id res chain seq x y z
N VAL A 1 12.87 1.80 7.59
CA VAL A 1 11.83 2.13 8.60
C VAL A 1 10.49 1.75 8.00
N ASN A 2 9.57 1.17 8.77
CA ASN A 2 8.20 0.86 8.33
C ASN A 2 7.21 1.71 9.11
N ALA A 3 6.17 2.20 8.44
CA ALA A 3 5.13 3.05 9.02
C ALA A 3 3.79 2.76 8.32
N ALA A 4 2.70 3.12 8.98
CA ALA A 4 1.36 3.10 8.41
C ALA A 4 0.70 4.46 8.57
N ALA A 5 -0.22 4.79 7.67
CA ALA A 5 -1.01 6.01 7.73
C ALA A 5 -2.47 5.68 7.40
N LEU A 6 -3.39 6.27 8.16
CA LEU A 6 -4.81 6.27 7.82
C LEU A 6 -5.07 7.40 6.81
N VAL A 7 -5.79 7.09 5.75
CA VAL A 7 -6.09 8.05 4.68
C VAL A 7 -7.56 7.95 4.31
N GLU A 8 -8.23 9.10 4.24
CA GLU A 8 -9.56 9.20 3.66
C GLU A 8 -9.44 9.52 2.17
N SER A 9 -10.17 8.79 1.34
CA SER A 9 -10.13 8.97 -0.11
C SER A 9 -11.46 8.56 -0.74
N ALA A 10 -11.91 9.34 -1.72
CA ALA A 10 -13.04 8.98 -2.58
C ALA A 10 -12.62 8.08 -3.76
N LEU A 11 -11.33 7.75 -3.88
CA LEU A 11 -10.82 6.91 -4.96
C LEU A 11 -11.12 5.43 -4.73
N ALA A 12 -11.45 4.72 -5.80
CA ALA A 12 -11.47 3.26 -5.79
C ALA A 12 -10.05 2.70 -5.52
N PRO A 13 -9.91 1.46 -5.00
CA PRO A 13 -8.63 0.88 -4.60
C PRO A 13 -7.59 0.89 -5.72
N ARG A 14 -8.04 0.57 -6.94
CA ARG A 14 -7.16 0.56 -8.11
C ARG A 14 -6.60 1.95 -8.42
N ALA A 15 -7.45 2.97 -8.37
CA ALA A 15 -7.04 4.34 -8.59
C ALA A 15 -6.07 4.81 -7.49
N LEU A 16 -6.33 4.43 -6.23
CA LEU A 16 -5.42 4.71 -5.12
C LEU A 16 -4.06 4.03 -5.31
N LEU A 17 -4.04 2.77 -5.74
CA LEU A 17 -2.80 2.04 -6.02
C LEU A 17 -1.96 2.71 -7.13
N GLU A 18 -2.60 3.22 -8.19
CA GLU A 18 -1.89 3.99 -9.22
C GLU A 18 -1.32 5.30 -8.66
N VAL A 19 -2.02 5.96 -7.74
CA VAL A 19 -1.49 7.14 -7.03
C VAL A 19 -0.26 6.78 -6.20
N LEU A 20 -0.30 5.69 -5.43
CA LEU A 20 0.85 5.22 -4.63
C LEU A 20 2.06 4.93 -5.54
N ARG A 21 1.85 4.21 -6.65
CA ARG A 21 2.90 3.94 -7.65
C ARG A 21 3.49 5.22 -8.26
N ALA A 22 2.67 6.24 -8.50
CA ALA A 22 3.14 7.53 -8.99
C ALA A 22 4.00 8.27 -7.95
N VAL A 23 3.65 8.18 -6.67
CA VAL A 23 4.45 8.72 -5.56
C VAL A 23 5.80 8.01 -5.47
N GLU A 24 5.82 6.67 -5.52
CA GLU A 24 7.07 5.90 -5.56
C GLU A 24 7.97 6.30 -6.75
N ALA A 25 7.37 6.47 -7.93
CA ALA A 25 8.07 6.92 -9.12
C ALA A 25 8.74 8.29 -8.92
N ARG A 26 8.03 9.24 -8.31
CA ARG A 26 8.56 10.58 -8.00
C ARG A 26 9.66 10.56 -6.94
N LEU A 27 9.61 9.61 -6.01
CA LEU A 27 10.59 9.47 -4.93
C LEU A 27 11.83 8.65 -5.32
N GLY A 28 11.96 8.27 -6.59
CA GLY A 28 13.19 7.67 -7.11
C GLY A 28 13.10 6.18 -7.41
N ARG A 29 11.91 5.64 -7.71
CA ARG A 29 11.81 4.30 -8.32
C ARG A 29 12.47 4.31 -9.70
N VAL A 30 13.74 3.92 -9.76
CA VAL A 30 14.50 3.76 -11.01
C VAL A 30 14.03 2.49 -11.71
N ARG A 31 13.31 2.63 -12.83
CA ARG A 31 12.98 1.50 -13.70
C ARG A 31 14.26 0.98 -14.36
N GLY A 32 14.74 -0.19 -13.94
CA GLY A 32 15.91 -0.81 -14.57
C GLY A 32 16.47 -2.02 -13.83
N GLN A 33 16.33 -2.07 -12.50
CA GLN A 33 16.81 -3.19 -11.69
C GLN A 33 15.65 -3.91 -11.01
N ARG A 34 15.46 -5.19 -11.34
CA ARG A 34 14.57 -6.08 -10.59
C ARG A 34 15.16 -6.20 -9.18
N ASP A 35 14.36 -5.87 -8.17
CA ASP A 35 14.77 -5.79 -6.75
C ASP A 35 15.85 -4.74 -6.43
N GLY A 36 15.97 -3.71 -7.26
CA GLY A 36 16.83 -2.55 -6.95
C GLY A 36 16.37 -1.79 -5.71
N ALA A 37 17.29 -1.08 -5.08
CA ALA A 37 17.02 -0.27 -3.90
C ALA A 37 15.88 0.72 -4.17
N ARG A 38 14.81 0.66 -3.37
CA ARG A 38 13.69 1.60 -3.42
C ARG A 38 13.86 2.60 -2.30
N ALA A 39 13.69 3.88 -2.61
CA ALA A 39 13.64 4.92 -1.57
C ALA A 39 12.41 4.75 -0.67
N VAL A 40 11.30 4.27 -1.24
CA VAL A 40 10.05 3.96 -0.53
C VAL A 40 9.29 2.85 -1.26
N ASP A 41 8.52 2.06 -0.52
CA ASP A 41 7.57 1.05 -1.02
C ASP A 41 6.23 1.36 -0.33
N LEU A 42 5.16 1.56 -1.11
CA LEU A 42 3.85 1.98 -0.62
C LEU A 42 2.79 0.93 -0.96
N ASP A 43 2.30 0.24 0.08
CA ASP A 43 1.28 -0.80 -0.04
C ASP A 43 -0.09 -0.32 0.46
N LEU A 44 -1.16 -0.73 -0.23
CA LEU A 44 -2.53 -0.59 0.27
C LEU A 44 -2.87 -1.81 1.14
N VAL A 45 -2.90 -1.62 2.46
CA VAL A 45 -3.02 -2.73 3.43
C VAL A 45 -4.47 -3.10 3.71
N PHE A 46 -5.30 -2.12 4.10
CA PHE A 46 -6.72 -2.28 4.43
C PHE A 46 -7.54 -1.07 3.96
N GLY A 47 -8.82 -1.28 3.66
CA GLY A 47 -9.78 -0.21 3.37
C GLY A 47 -11.14 -0.49 4.00
N LEU A 48 -11.63 0.41 4.86
CA LEU A 48 -12.89 0.25 5.62
C LEU A 48 -14.16 0.28 4.75
N ALA A 49 -14.10 0.85 3.54
CA ALA A 49 -15.26 1.00 2.66
C ALA A 49 -15.34 -0.03 1.51
N LEU A 50 -14.46 -1.04 1.48
CA LEU A 50 -14.38 -1.98 0.37
C LEU A 50 -15.21 -3.24 0.63
N VAL A 51 -16.53 -3.04 0.69
CA VAL A 51 -17.54 -4.09 0.47
C VAL A 51 -18.04 -4.00 -0.98
N ALA A 52 -17.13 -3.82 -1.93
CA ALA A 52 -17.36 -4.21 -3.31
C ALA A 52 -16.84 -5.65 -3.43
N PRO A 53 -17.45 -6.55 -4.23
CA PRO A 53 -16.84 -7.84 -4.49
C PRO A 53 -15.42 -7.56 -4.98
N ILE A 54 -14.45 -7.97 -4.19
CA ILE A 54 -13.03 -7.66 -4.36
C ILE A 54 -12.62 -8.19 -5.74
N VAL A 55 -12.62 -7.32 -6.76
CA VAL A 55 -12.18 -7.65 -8.12
C VAL A 55 -10.65 -7.52 -8.23
N ASP A 56 -10.01 -6.91 -7.23
CA ASP A 56 -8.55 -6.76 -7.19
C ASP A 56 -7.97 -7.83 -6.24
N PRO A 57 -7.25 -8.85 -6.76
CA PRO A 57 -6.76 -9.98 -5.96
C PRO A 57 -5.76 -9.59 -4.85
N ASP A 58 -5.30 -8.33 -4.85
CA ASP A 58 -4.24 -7.85 -3.98
C ASP A 58 -4.72 -7.00 -2.78
N VAL A 59 -6.04 -6.83 -2.56
CA VAL A 59 -6.59 -6.01 -1.44
C VAL A 59 -7.70 -6.75 -0.66
N PRO A 60 -7.57 -6.92 0.68
CA PRO A 60 -6.41 -6.58 1.50
C PRO A 60 -5.19 -7.42 1.11
N HIS A 61 -3.99 -6.84 1.22
CA HIS A 61 -2.77 -7.50 0.77
C HIS A 61 -2.64 -8.89 1.42
N PRO A 62 -2.48 -9.98 0.65
CA PRO A 62 -2.70 -11.35 1.13
C PRO A 62 -1.75 -11.79 2.25
N ARG A 63 -0.63 -11.06 2.42
CA ARG A 63 0.35 -11.30 3.51
C ARG A 63 0.42 -10.18 4.54
N ALA A 64 -0.49 -9.21 4.53
CA ALA A 64 -0.46 -8.08 5.46
C ALA A 64 -0.49 -8.55 6.92
N LEU A 65 -1.39 -9.47 7.25
CA LEU A 65 -1.55 -10.01 8.60
C LEU A 65 -0.41 -10.93 9.05
N ALA A 66 0.41 -11.42 8.12
CA ALA A 66 1.53 -12.31 8.42
C ALA A 66 2.85 -11.55 8.64
N ARG A 67 2.83 -10.22 8.69
CA ARG A 67 4.02 -9.36 8.75
C ARG A 67 3.91 -8.37 9.89
N ASP A 68 4.68 -8.57 10.96
CA ASP A 68 4.67 -7.71 12.15
C ASP A 68 4.95 -6.24 11.82
N PHE A 69 5.84 -5.99 10.87
CA PHE A 69 6.19 -4.63 10.42
C PHE A 69 5.07 -3.93 9.62
N VAL A 70 3.98 -4.63 9.31
CA VAL A 70 2.75 -4.08 8.73
C VAL A 70 1.70 -3.94 9.83
N VAL A 71 1.51 -4.99 10.65
CA VAL A 71 0.47 -5.03 11.69
C VAL A 71 0.75 -4.04 12.81
N LEU A 72 1.98 -4.00 13.36
CA LEU A 72 2.31 -3.13 14.48
C LEU A 72 2.13 -1.65 14.12
N PRO A 73 2.65 -1.13 13.00
CA PRO A 73 2.41 0.26 12.63
C PRO A 73 0.95 0.56 12.32
N ALA A 74 0.21 -0.38 11.71
CA ALA A 74 -1.21 -0.20 11.42
C ALA A 74 -2.06 -0.07 12.69
N LEU A 75 -1.77 -0.87 13.72
CA LEU A 75 -2.43 -0.77 15.04
C LEU A 75 -2.14 0.57 15.73
N GLN A 76 -0.97 1.16 15.52
CA GLN A 76 -0.62 2.48 16.08
C GLN A 76 -1.27 3.64 15.33
N ALA A 77 -1.71 3.42 14.08
CA ALA A 77 -2.31 4.43 13.22
C ALA A 77 -3.85 4.47 13.30
N LEU A 78 -4.46 3.51 14.03
CA LEU A 78 -5.88 3.46 14.38
C LEU A 78 -6.13 4.17 15.72
#